data_AF-A0A359FVE6-F1
#
_entry.id   AF-A0A359FVE6-F1
#
_cell.length_a   1.000
_cell.length_b   1.000
_cell.length_c   1.000
_cell.angle_alpha   90.00
_cell.angle_beta   90.00
_cell.angle_gamma   90.00
#
_symmetry.space_group_name_H-M   'P 1'
#
loop_
_entity.id
_entity.type
_entity.pdbx_description
1 polymer ?
#
loop_
_entity_poly.entity_id
_entity_poly.type
_entity_poly.pdbx_seq_one_letter_code
_entity_poly.pdbx_strand_id
1 'polypeptide(L)'
;GDYSWPLRWISILSQKIKADFVASNGIHTADSAIKMLISGAVAVQVVSAIYKNGSDYILDLSHGIEKWMEAKGLNNIEQLQQYGQTMMPANPALFERVQFMRYFGDHS
;
A
#
# COMPACT_ATOMS: atom_id res chain seq x y z
N GLY A 1 1.25 -13.97 2.34
CA GLY A 1 1.28 -13.58 3.77
C GLY A 1 0.08 -12.69 4.05
N ASP A 2 -0.52 -12.78 5.23
CA ASP A 2 -1.81 -12.11 5.51
C ASP A 2 -1.63 -10.61 5.80
N TYR A 3 -1.47 -9.81 4.74
CA TYR A 3 -1.45 -8.35 4.78
C TYR A 3 -2.86 -7.71 4.73
N SER A 4 -3.91 -8.54 4.65
CA SER A 4 -5.30 -8.06 4.50
C SER A 4 -5.80 -7.32 5.75
N TRP A 5 -5.31 -7.71 6.92
CA TRP A 5 -5.66 -7.10 8.20
C TRP A 5 -5.16 -5.66 8.37
N PRO A 6 -3.85 -5.38 8.22
CA PRO A 6 -3.33 -4.00 8.29
C PRO A 6 -3.97 -3.09 7.23
N LEU A 7 -4.12 -3.60 6.01
CA LEU A 7 -4.72 -2.88 4.88
C LEU A 7 -6.14 -2.41 5.22
N ARG A 8 -6.95 -3.32 5.80
CA ARG A 8 -8.31 -3.02 6.24
C ARG A 8 -8.34 -1.88 7.25
N TRP A 9 -7.55 -1.94 8.32
CA TRP A 9 -7.62 -0.95 9.41
C TRP A 9 -7.09 0.43 9.02
N ILE A 10 -5.99 0.48 8.25
CA ILE A 10 -5.44 1.76 7.74
C ILE A 10 -6.49 2.46 6.87
N SER A 11 -7.17 1.71 6.00
CA SER A 11 -8.25 2.25 5.18
C SER A 11 -9.46 2.73 6.00
N ILE A 12 -9.68 2.23 7.24
CA ILE A 12 -10.80 2.69 8.12
C ILE A 12 -10.40 4.01 8.77
N LEU A 13 -9.18 4.04 9.29
CA LEU A 13 -8.74 5.06 10.22
C LEU A 13 -8.19 6.30 9.51
N SER A 14 -7.60 6.16 8.32
CA SER A 14 -7.08 7.29 7.53
C SER A 14 -8.15 8.31 7.14
N GLN A 15 -9.40 7.87 6.98
CA GLN A 15 -10.55 8.75 6.68
C GLN A 15 -11.18 9.39 7.92
N LYS A 16 -10.90 8.86 9.12
CA LYS A 16 -11.55 9.28 10.38
C LYS A 16 -10.61 10.03 11.31
N ILE A 17 -9.31 9.84 11.15
CA ILE A 17 -8.27 10.39 12.02
C ILE A 17 -7.20 11.02 11.13
N LYS A 18 -6.91 12.31 11.36
CA LYS A 18 -5.72 12.95 10.82
C LYS A 18 -4.50 12.51 11.64
N ALA A 19 -4.00 11.31 11.37
CA ALA A 19 -2.79 10.77 11.96
C ALA A 19 -2.01 9.98 10.91
N ASP A 20 -0.70 9.91 11.10
CA ASP A 20 0.21 9.16 10.24
C ASP A 20 0.11 7.66 10.54
N PHE A 21 -0.34 6.87 9.56
CA PHE A 21 -0.46 5.41 9.66
C PHE A 21 0.71 4.71 8.97
N VAL A 22 1.49 3.94 9.73
CA VAL A 22 2.55 3.08 9.20
C VAL A 22 2.04 1.64 9.08
N ALA A 23 2.03 1.10 7.86
CA ALA A 23 1.62 -0.28 7.63
C ALA A 23 2.76 -1.24 8.03
N SER A 24 2.49 -2.11 9.01
CA SER A 24 3.36 -3.24 9.36
C SER A 24 2.56 -4.54 9.26
N ASN A 25 3.23 -5.62 8.85
CA ASN A 25 2.75 -7.00 8.60
C ASN A 25 2.44 -7.38 7.12
N GLY A 26 3.16 -8.38 6.62
CA GLY A 26 2.88 -9.07 5.34
C GLY A 26 3.41 -8.42 4.05
N ILE A 27 4.19 -7.33 4.15
CA ILE A 27 4.78 -6.65 3.00
C ILE A 27 6.04 -7.40 2.58
N HIS A 28 5.92 -8.19 1.51
CA HIS A 28 6.99 -9.05 1.00
C HIS A 28 7.42 -8.68 -0.42
N THR A 29 6.69 -7.80 -1.10
CA THR A 29 6.95 -7.38 -2.48
C THR A 29 6.66 -5.90 -2.68
N ALA A 30 7.22 -5.29 -3.73
CA ALA A 30 6.95 -3.90 -4.08
C ALA A 30 5.46 -3.65 -4.34
N ASP A 31 4.78 -4.59 -5.00
CA ASP A 31 3.34 -4.54 -5.23
C ASP A 31 2.53 -4.49 -3.91
N SER A 32 2.88 -5.32 -2.93
CA SER A 32 2.24 -5.27 -1.60
C SER A 32 2.49 -3.96 -0.87
N ALA A 33 3.67 -3.35 -1.05
CA ALA A 33 3.99 -2.03 -0.50
C ALA A 33 3.18 -0.92 -1.17
N ILE A 34 3.09 -0.93 -2.50
CA ILE A 34 2.30 0.02 -3.29
C ILE A 34 0.84 -0.02 -2.86
N LYS A 35 0.24 -1.22 -2.73
CA LYS A 35 -1.15 -1.41 -2.27
C LYS A 35 -1.40 -0.76 -0.91
N MET A 36 -0.45 -0.88 0.02
CA MET A 36 -0.55 -0.23 1.33
C MET A 36 -0.50 1.29 1.22
N LEU A 37 0.44 1.81 0.44
CA LEU A 37 0.62 3.25 0.26
C LEU A 37 -0.60 3.90 -0.41
N ILE A 38 -1.15 3.31 -1.49
CA ILE A 38 -2.36 3.82 -2.15
C ILE A 38 -3.62 3.69 -1.28
N SER A 39 -3.61 2.81 -0.28
CA SER A 39 -4.71 2.68 0.69
C SER A 39 -4.66 3.73 1.80
N GLY A 40 -3.68 4.65 1.73
CA GLY A 40 -3.52 5.76 2.68
C GLY A 40 -2.51 5.48 3.79
N ALA A 41 -1.66 4.46 3.67
CA ALA A 41 -0.48 4.36 4.54
C ALA A 41 0.53 5.45 4.16
N VAL A 42 1.09 6.15 5.15
CA VAL A 42 2.13 7.15 4.88
C VAL A 42 3.51 6.52 4.70
N ALA A 43 3.70 5.33 5.28
CA ALA A 43 4.91 4.54 5.17
C ALA A 43 4.61 3.05 5.34
N VAL A 44 5.54 2.21 4.89
CA VAL A 44 5.49 0.75 5.01
C VAL A 44 6.70 0.24 5.79
N GLN A 45 6.48 -0.74 6.67
CA GLN A 45 7.56 -1.41 7.40
C GLN A 45 7.77 -2.82 6.86
N VAL A 46 9.00 -3.11 6.46
CA VAL A 46 9.41 -4.41 5.89
C VAL A 46 10.43 -5.05 6.82
N VAL A 47 10.14 -6.26 7.30
CA VAL A 47 11.02 -6.96 8.26
C VAL A 47 11.28 -8.40 7.81
N SER A 48 10.24 -9.24 7.75
CA SER A 48 10.40 -10.65 7.41
C SER A 48 10.88 -10.89 5.97
N ALA A 49 10.64 -9.96 5.04
CA ALA A 49 11.21 -10.04 3.69
C ALA A 49 12.73 -9.81 3.70
N ILE A 50 13.19 -8.84 4.48
CA ILE A 50 14.62 -8.54 4.64
C ILE A 50 15.35 -9.71 5.31
N TYR A 51 14.76 -10.29 6.36
CA TYR A 51 15.34 -11.47 7.02
C TYR A 51 15.48 -12.68 6.09
N LYS A 52 14.60 -12.83 5.09
CA LYS A 52 14.63 -13.96 4.14
C LYS A 52 15.55 -13.72 2.95
N ASN A 53 15.59 -12.50 2.42
CA ASN A 53 16.24 -12.18 1.15
C ASN A 53 17.55 -11.39 1.33
N GLY A 54 17.90 -11.00 2.55
CA GLY A 54 19.04 -10.13 2.85
C GLY A 54 18.68 -8.64 2.87
N SER A 55 19.61 -7.83 3.40
CA SER A 55 19.46 -6.37 3.51
C SER A 55 19.23 -5.69 2.17
N ASP A 56 19.88 -6.18 1.11
CA ASP A 56 19.84 -5.57 -0.22
C ASP A 56 18.46 -5.62 -0.85
N TYR A 57 17.58 -6.51 -0.37
CA TYR A 57 16.19 -6.61 -0.82
C TYR A 57 15.39 -5.31 -0.61
N ILE A 58 15.83 -4.42 0.28
CA ILE A 58 15.22 -3.09 0.41
C ILE A 58 15.37 -2.25 -0.86
N LEU A 59 16.48 -2.42 -1.60
CA LEU A 59 16.73 -1.72 -2.86
C LEU A 59 15.81 -2.26 -3.96
N ASP A 60 15.62 -3.58 -4.02
CA ASP A 60 14.67 -4.20 -4.95
C ASP A 60 13.24 -3.70 -4.73
N LEU A 61 12.85 -3.53 -3.47
CA LEU A 61 11.55 -2.95 -3.12
C LEU A 61 11.45 -1.49 -3.55
N SER A 62 12.48 -0.67 -3.28
CA SER A 62 12.51 0.74 -3.68
C SER A 62 12.39 0.89 -5.20
N HIS A 63 13.24 0.18 -5.95
CA HIS A 63 13.21 0.20 -7.42
C HIS A 63 11.87 -0.28 -7.98
N GLY A 64 11.26 -1.31 -7.37
CA GLY A 64 9.95 -1.80 -7.78
C GLY A 64 8.84 -0.75 -7.58
N ILE A 65 8.89 0.00 -6.47
CA ILE A 65 7.96 1.10 -6.19
C ILE A 65 8.19 2.26 -7.18
N GLU A 66 9.44 2.69 -7.35
CA GLU A 66 9.83 3.76 -8.28
C GLU A 66 9.39 3.46 -9.71
N LYS A 67 9.68 2.25 -10.21
CA LYS A 67 9.28 1.82 -11.55
C LYS A 67 7.76 1.84 -11.74
N TRP A 68 7.00 1.44 -10.73
CA TRP A 68 5.54 1.49 -10.79
C TRP A 68 5.04 2.94 -10.79
N MET A 69 5.64 3.81 -9.98
CA MET A 69 5.32 5.24 -9.95
C MET A 69 5.61 5.91 -11.29
N GLU A 70 6.78 5.66 -11.89
CA GLU A 70 7.15 6.13 -13.22
C GLU A 70 6.14 5.69 -14.27
N ALA A 71 5.72 4.42 -14.26
CA ALA A 71 4.72 3.90 -15.18
C ALA A 71 3.33 4.56 -15.01
N LYS A 72 3.07 5.19 -13.87
CA LYS A 72 1.86 5.97 -13.58
C LYS A 72 2.05 7.49 -13.73
N GLY A 73 3.25 7.94 -14.08
CA GLY A 73 3.59 9.37 -14.18
C GLY A 73 3.65 10.09 -12.82
N LEU A 74 3.89 9.34 -11.74
CA LEU A 74 3.97 9.84 -10.38
C LEU A 74 5.44 10.07 -10.01
N ASN A 75 5.75 11.25 -9.47
CA ASN A 75 7.13 11.68 -9.19
C ASN A 75 7.47 11.65 -7.69
N ASN A 76 6.46 11.56 -6.82
CA ASN A 76 6.66 11.53 -5.38
C ASN A 76 5.55 10.74 -4.65
N ILE A 77 5.81 10.40 -3.39
CA ILE A 77 4.90 9.61 -2.55
C ILE A 77 3.57 10.32 -2.33
N GLU A 78 3.57 11.66 -2.26
CA GLU A 78 2.34 12.45 -2.09
C GLU A 78 1.39 12.29 -3.30
N GLN A 79 1.93 12.30 -4.52
CA GLN A 79 1.18 12.01 -5.74
C GLN A 79 0.65 10.56 -5.75
N LEU A 80 1.41 9.60 -5.22
CA LEU A 80 0.94 8.22 -5.06
C LEU A 80 -0.23 8.12 -4.07
N GLN A 81 -0.17 8.84 -2.95
CA GLN A 81 -1.27 8.89 -1.98
C GLN A 81 -2.52 9.57 -2.56
N GLN A 82 -2.34 10.67 -3.28
CA GLN A 82 -3.43 11.35 -4.00
C GLN A 82 -4.05 10.42 -5.05
N TYR A 83 -3.22 9.70 -5.81
CA TYR A 83 -3.68 8.70 -6.77
C TYR A 83 -4.56 7.64 -6.09
N GLY A 84 -4.13 7.13 -4.92
CA GLY A 84 -4.93 6.24 -4.10
C GLY A 84 -6.27 6.83 -3.67
N GLN A 85 -6.30 8.08 -3.22
CA GLN A 85 -7.55 8.78 -2.86
C GLN A 85 -8.52 8.91 -4.04
N THR A 86 -8.02 9.15 -5.26
CA THR A 86 -8.88 9.20 -6.46
C THR A 86 -9.49 7.84 -6.83
N MET A 87 -8.86 6.74 -6.41
CA MET A 87 -9.38 5.39 -6.59
C MET A 87 -10.46 5.02 -5.55
N MET A 88 -10.53 5.75 -4.44
CA MET A 88 -11.56 5.55 -3.42
C MET A 88 -12.82 6.34 -3.80
N PRO A 89 -13.97 5.71 -4.00
CA PRO A 89 -15.18 6.45 -4.32
C PRO A 89 -15.62 7.32 -3.13
N ALA A 90 -16.28 8.44 -3.46
CA ALA A 90 -16.79 9.43 -2.51
C ALA A 90 -17.75 8.85 -1.44
N ASN A 91 -18.29 7.66 -1.67
CA ASN A 91 -19.05 6.89 -0.69
C ASN A 91 -18.28 5.62 -0.29
N PRO A 92 -17.56 5.64 0.84
CA PRO A 92 -16.79 4.51 1.35
C PRO A 92 -17.64 3.26 1.68
N ALA A 93 -18.97 3.39 1.74
CA ALA A 93 -19.89 2.28 1.97
C ALA A 93 -20.32 1.55 0.67
N LEU A 94 -20.20 2.21 -0.49
CA LEU A 94 -20.56 1.62 -1.80
C LEU A 94 -19.43 0.78 -2.40
N PHE A 95 -18.17 1.14 -2.14
CA PHE A 95 -17.03 0.22 -2.28
C PHE A 95 -16.82 -0.46 -0.93
N GLU A 96 -17.57 -1.53 -0.67
CA GLU A 96 -17.21 -2.39 0.46
C GLU A 96 -15.74 -2.79 0.30
N ARG A 97 -14.94 -2.55 1.34
CA ARG A 97 -13.47 -2.70 1.37
C ARG A 97 -12.97 -4.08 0.94
N VAL A 98 -13.84 -5.08 0.94
CA VAL A 98 -13.57 -6.41 0.38
C VAL A 98 -13.42 -6.36 -1.16
N GLN A 99 -14.22 -5.55 -1.86
CA GLN A 99 -14.10 -5.36 -3.31
C GLN A 99 -12.82 -4.62 -3.68
N PHE A 100 -12.40 -3.63 -2.88
CA PHE A 100 -11.10 -3.00 -3.02
C PHE A 100 -9.97 -4.04 -2.83
N MET A 101 -9.99 -4.79 -1.73
CA MET A 101 -9.00 -5.85 -1.49
C MET A 101 -9.04 -6.97 -2.54
N ARG A 102 -10.18 -7.28 -3.17
CA ARG A 102 -10.27 -8.25 -4.28
C ARG A 102 -9.71 -7.69 -5.58
N TYR A 103 -10.09 -6.48 -5.96
CA TYR A 103 -9.60 -5.82 -7.18
C TYR A 103 -8.07 -5.72 -7.20
N PHE A 104 -7.48 -5.49 -6.04
CA PHE A 104 -6.02 -5.46 -5.89
C PHE A 104 -5.43 -6.82 -5.47
N GLY A 105 -6.19 -7.74 -4.86
CA GLY A 105 -5.72 -9.05 -4.39
C GLY A 105 -5.59 -10.12 -5.47
N ASP A 106 -6.29 -9.98 -6.60
CA ASP A 106 -6.37 -10.99 -7.66
C ASP A 106 -5.13 -11.09 -8.57
N HIS A 107 -3.99 -10.51 -8.17
CA HIS A 107 -2.71 -10.71 -8.85
C HIS A 107 -1.72 -11.34 -7.86
N SER A 108 -1.78 -12.67 -7.75
CA SER A 108 -0.78 -13.54 -7.11
C SER A 108 -0.14 -14.43 -8.16
#